data_AF-A0A837IU10-F1
#
_entry.id   AF-A0A837IU10-F1
#
_cell.length_a   1.000
_cell.length_b   1.000
_cell.length_c   1.000
_cell.angle_alpha   90.00
_cell.angle_beta   90.00
_cell.angle_gamma   90.00
#
_symmetry.space_group_name_H-M   'P 1'
#
loop_
_entity.id
_entity.type
_entity.pdbx_description
1 polymer ?
#
loop_
_entity_poly.entity_id
_entity_poly.type
_entity_poly.pdbx_seq_one_letter_code
_entity_poly.pdbx_strand_id
1 'polypeptide(L)'
;MPRSLISHSKTGSPSIIAHIAAMKYVYKVPCYRQEAMWKLRGLPLTRQQMSKWMIDVFNNQLSPLYDLLLKELKRQRFLHV
;
A
#
# COMPACT_ATOMS: atom_id res chain seq x y z
N MET A 1 8.05 -18.09 10.42
CA MET A 1 6.92 -17.43 9.72
C MET A 1 7.29 -15.98 9.44
N PRO A 2 7.06 -15.43 8.24
CA PRO A 2 7.29 -14.01 7.97
C PRO A 2 6.40 -13.15 8.88
N ARG A 3 6.92 -12.02 9.35
CA ARG A 3 6.17 -11.07 10.18
C ARG A 3 4.94 -10.57 9.40
N SER A 4 3.77 -10.59 10.03
CA SER A 4 2.55 -10.08 9.39
C SER A 4 2.77 -8.62 8.97
N LEU A 5 2.43 -8.30 7.72
CA LEU A 5 2.55 -6.93 7.19
C LEU A 5 1.58 -5.98 7.90
N ILE A 6 0.44 -6.50 8.38
CA ILE A 6 -0.55 -5.72 9.12
C ILE A 6 -0.86 -6.45 10.41
N SER A 7 -0.57 -5.78 11.52
CA SER A 7 -0.82 -6.34 12.84
C SER A 7 -2.32 -6.61 13.03
N HIS A 8 -2.64 -7.79 13.58
CA HIS A 8 -4.01 -8.21 13.91
C HIS A 8 -5.03 -8.30 12.77
N SER A 9 -4.62 -8.26 11.50
CA SER A 9 -5.53 -8.44 10.37
C SER A 9 -5.70 -9.91 9.99
N LYS A 10 -6.91 -10.45 10.15
CA LYS A 10 -7.25 -11.83 9.71
C LYS A 10 -7.31 -11.97 8.18
N THR A 11 -7.55 -10.88 7.45
CA THR A 11 -7.77 -10.87 5.99
C THR A 11 -6.66 -10.16 5.20
N GLY A 12 -5.74 -9.46 5.88
CA GLY A 12 -4.66 -8.70 5.26
C GLY A 12 -3.45 -9.55 4.91
N SER A 13 -3.62 -10.58 4.08
CA SER A 13 -2.48 -11.37 3.61
C SER A 13 -1.55 -10.50 2.75
N PRO A 14 -0.23 -10.80 2.70
CA PRO A 14 0.68 -10.05 1.85
C PRO A 14 0.28 -9.98 0.38
N SER A 15 -0.32 -11.04 -0.16
CA SER A 15 -0.83 -11.07 -1.54
C SER A 15 -1.99 -10.10 -1.78
N ILE A 16 -2.93 -10.00 -0.82
CA ILE A 16 -4.06 -9.06 -0.91
C ILE A 16 -3.56 -7.62 -0.86
N ILE A 17 -2.63 -7.33 0.04
CA ILE A 17 -2.02 -6.00 0.18
C ILE A 17 -1.27 -5.61 -1.11
N ALA A 18 -0.45 -6.52 -1.66
CA ALA A 18 0.25 -6.29 -2.91
C ALA A 18 -0.72 -6.04 -4.09
N HIS A 19 -1.81 -6.81 -4.16
CA HIS A 19 -2.86 -6.61 -5.17
C HIS A 19 -3.52 -5.22 -5.04
N ILE A 20 -3.89 -4.82 -3.83
CA ILE A 20 -4.49 -3.49 -3.56
C ILE A 20 -3.53 -2.38 -4.00
N ALA A 21 -2.24 -2.51 -3.67
CA ALA A 21 -1.21 -1.55 -4.04
C ALA A 21 -1.03 -1.45 -5.56
N ALA A 22 -0.92 -2.59 -6.26
CA ALA A 22 -0.81 -2.62 -7.71
C ALA A 22 -2.05 -1.97 -8.36
N MET A 23 -3.25 -2.35 -7.92
CA MET A 23 -4.49 -1.76 -8.41
C MET A 23 -4.54 -0.25 -8.20
N LYS A 24 -4.12 0.24 -7.03
CA LYS A 24 -4.16 1.68 -6.71
C LYS A 24 -3.12 2.50 -7.47
N TYR A 25 -1.86 2.07 -7.47
CA TYR A 25 -0.74 2.90 -7.91
C TYR A 25 -0.31 2.61 -9.35
N VAL A 26 -0.40 1.36 -9.80
CA VAL A 26 -0.06 0.96 -11.18
C VAL A 26 -1.28 1.14 -12.08
N TYR A 27 -2.40 0.47 -11.75
CA TYR A 27 -3.61 0.45 -12.60
C TYR A 27 -4.59 1.60 -12.34
N LYS A 28 -4.27 2.50 -11.40
CA LYS A 28 -5.08 3.70 -11.07
C LYS A 28 -6.54 3.39 -10.69
N VAL A 29 -6.79 2.24 -10.10
CA VAL A 29 -8.08 1.82 -9.57
C VAL A 29 -8.22 2.31 -8.13
N PRO A 30 -9.08 3.31 -7.85
CA PRO A 30 -9.22 3.85 -6.50
C PRO A 30 -9.87 2.85 -5.55
N CYS A 31 -9.58 2.98 -4.24
CA CYS A 31 -10.04 2.04 -3.22
C CYS A 31 -11.57 1.84 -3.18
N TYR A 32 -12.40 2.84 -3.50
CA TYR A 32 -13.86 2.66 -3.55
C TYR A 32 -14.28 1.70 -4.68
N ARG A 33 -13.57 1.72 -5.82
CA ARG A 33 -13.84 0.83 -6.95
C ARG A 33 -13.36 -0.58 -6.61
N GLN A 34 -12.20 -0.69 -5.96
CA GLN A 34 -11.72 -1.96 -5.44
C GLN A 34 -12.68 -2.56 -4.41
N GLU A 35 -13.31 -1.77 -3.56
CA GLU A 35 -14.29 -2.24 -2.58
C GLU A 35 -15.48 -2.92 -3.27
N ALA A 36 -16.02 -2.32 -4.34
CA ALA A 36 -17.06 -2.96 -5.14
C ALA A 36 -16.56 -4.28 -5.76
N MET A 37 -15.33 -4.30 -6.29
CA MET A 37 -14.73 -5.51 -6.88
C MET A 37 -14.48 -6.63 -5.86
N TRP A 38 -14.15 -6.30 -4.61
CA TRP A 38 -13.96 -7.28 -3.55
C TRP A 38 -15.28 -7.81 -3.01
N LYS A 39 -16.31 -6.95 -2.91
CA LYS A 39 -17.69 -7.37 -2.61
C LYS A 39 -18.20 -8.43 -3.60
N LEU A 40 -17.94 -8.24 -4.89
CA LEU A 40 -18.27 -9.23 -5.94
C LEU A 40 -17.55 -10.57 -5.75
N ARG A 41 -16.40 -10.58 -5.07
CA ARG A 41 -15.61 -11.79 -4.76
C ARG A 41 -15.91 -12.36 -3.37
N GLY A 42 -16.96 -11.90 -2.69
CA GLY A 42 -17.33 -12.35 -1.35
C GLY A 42 -16.38 -11.89 -0.23
N LEU A 43 -15.50 -10.92 -0.50
CA LEU A 43 -14.56 -10.36 0.47
C LEU A 43 -15.01 -8.94 0.87
N PRO A 44 -15.50 -8.71 2.10
CA PRO A 44 -16.02 -7.42 2.52
C PRO A 44 -14.88 -6.45 2.93
N LEU A 45 -13.98 -6.13 2.01
CA LEU A 45 -12.92 -5.14 2.23
C LEU A 45 -13.42 -3.73 1.97
N THR A 46 -13.39 -2.88 3.00
CA THR A 46 -13.83 -1.49 2.88
C THR A 46 -12.73 -0.59 2.31
N ARG A 47 -13.13 0.51 1.66
CA ARG A 47 -12.23 1.59 1.23
C ARG A 47 -11.34 2.07 2.37
N GLN A 48 -11.90 2.26 3.57
CA GLN A 48 -11.18 2.75 4.74
C GLN A 48 -10.10 1.76 5.15
N GLN A 49 -10.44 0.48 5.23
CA GLN A 49 -9.51 -0.59 5.59
C GLN A 49 -8.34 -0.68 4.61
N MET A 50 -8.63 -0.72 3.29
CA MET A 50 -7.59 -0.72 2.26
C MET A 50 -6.70 0.53 2.32
N SER A 51 -7.29 1.71 2.58
CA SER A 51 -6.52 2.96 2.65
C SER A 51 -5.61 3.00 3.87
N LYS A 52 -6.12 2.56 5.03
CA LYS A 52 -5.33 2.42 6.26
C LYS A 52 -4.18 1.43 6.05
N TRP A 53 -4.45 0.30 5.42
CA TRP A 53 -3.44 -0.71 5.11
C TRP A 53 -2.31 -0.17 4.23
N MET A 54 -2.63 0.62 3.21
CA MET A 54 -1.59 1.26 2.41
C MET A 54 -0.72 2.20 3.27
N ILE A 55 -1.34 3.06 4.08
CA ILE A 55 -0.60 3.98 4.98
C ILE A 55 0.31 3.21 5.93
N ASP A 56 -0.24 2.20 6.61
CA ASP A 56 0.51 1.38 7.57
C ASP A 56 1.69 0.67 6.87
N VAL A 57 1.50 0.19 5.64
CA VAL A 57 2.57 -0.48 4.88
C VAL A 57 3.66 0.49 4.42
N PHE A 58 3.28 1.66 3.91
CA PHE A 58 4.25 2.67 3.50
C PHE A 58 5.09 3.17 4.69
N ASN A 59 4.45 3.40 5.84
CA ASN A 59 5.13 3.93 7.02
C ASN A 59 6.02 2.89 7.71
N ASN A 60 5.60 1.62 7.79
CA ASN A 60 6.33 0.63 8.57
C ASN A 60 7.34 -0.19 7.76
N GLN A 61 7.08 -0.46 6.47
CA GLN A 61 7.92 -1.33 5.65
C GLN A 61 8.67 -0.57 4.55
N LEU A 62 8.06 0.46 3.96
CA LEU A 62 8.68 1.19 2.84
C LEU A 62 9.38 2.48 3.25
N SER A 63 9.33 2.88 4.52
CA SER A 63 10.02 4.07 5.02
C SER A 63 11.53 4.07 4.69
N PRO A 64 12.30 2.97 4.91
CA PRO A 64 13.72 2.96 4.55
C PRO A 64 13.99 3.15 3.05
N LEU A 65 13.10 2.62 2.20
CA LEU A 65 13.18 2.81 0.75
C LEU A 65 12.87 4.27 0.38
N TYR A 66 11.83 4.85 0.98
CA TYR A 66 11.50 6.26 0.79
C TYR A 66 12.68 7.16 1.19
N ASP A 67 13.31 6.91 2.33
CA ASP A 67 14.47 7.68 2.79
C ASP A 67 15.64 7.60 1.81
N LEU A 68 15.91 6.39 1.28
CA LEU A 68 16.93 6.19 0.25
C LEU A 68 16.61 6.99 -1.03
N LEU A 69 15.37 6.88 -1.53
CA LEU A 69 14.93 7.59 -2.73
C LEU A 69 14.99 9.10 -2.52
N LEU A 70 14.60 9.60 -1.34
CA LEU A 70 14.67 11.01 -1.00
C LEU A 70 16.13 11.48 -0.92
N LYS A 71 17.03 10.69 -0.34
CA LYS A 71 18.47 10.98 -0.31
C LYS A 71 19.04 11.08 -1.72
N GLU A 72 18.71 10.13 -2.61
CA GLU A 72 19.16 10.15 -4.00
C GLU A 72 18.55 11.31 -4.81
N LEU A 73 17.30 11.68 -4.53
CA LEU A 73 16.65 12.84 -5.13
C LEU A 73 17.38 14.14 -4.74
N LYS A 74 17.75 14.31 -3.46
CA LYS A 74 18.47 15.49 -2.99
C LYS A 74 19.90 15.62 -3.53
N ARG A 75 20.49 14.53 -4.03
CA ARG A 75 21.82 14.56 -4.69
C ARG A 75 21.75 15.08 -6.13
N GLN A 76 20.56 15.21 -6.71
CA GLN A 76 20.42 15.63 -8.10
C GLN A 76 20.80 17.11 -8.24
N ARG A 77 21.69 17.41 -9.20
CA ARG A 77 22.24 18.75 -9.45
C ARG A 77 21.17 19.83 -9.67
N PHE A 78 19.99 19.44 -10.14
CA PHE A 78 18.91 20.35 -10.51
C PHE A 78 17.86 20.52 -9.42
N LEU A 79 17.93 19.76 -8.32
CA LEU A 79 17.07 19.99 -7.16
C LEU A 79 17.72 21.05 -6.27
N HIS A 80 17.16 22.25 -6.31
CA HIS A 80 17.42 23.26 -5.29
C HIS A 80 16.58 22.90 -4.05
N VAL A 81 17.25 22.52 -2.97
CA VAL A 81 16.64 22.15 -1.67
C VAL A 81 16.72 23.33 -0.73
#